data_AF-A0AAD4LV60-F1
#
_entry.id   AF-A0AAD4LV60-F1
#
_cell.length_a   1.000
_cell.length_b   1.000
_cell.length_c   1.000
_cell.angle_alpha   90.00
_cell.angle_beta   90.00
_cell.angle_gamma   90.00
#
_symmetry.space_group_name_H-M   'P 1'
#
loop_
_entity.id
_entity.type
_entity.pdbx_description
1 polymer ?
#
loop_
_entity_poly.entity_id
_entity_poly.type
_entity_poly.pdbx_seq_one_letter_code
_entity_poly.pdbx_strand_id
1 'polypeptide(L)'
;MEVTSHEGGRQDNQSDQNRMILQGLCLARLGNVLTSEPDSDPVVITAIFIDRELMVHEYLMYQPPSEAKKVLYHEETFKRTEPMEAFNFVFRLYNLLSRVIEDNARLDQYSLSRLGELDS
;
A
#
# COMPACT_ATOMS: atom_id res chain seq x y z
N MET A 1 -43.29 5.63 -12.43
CA MET A 1 -41.89 5.21 -12.59
C MET A 1 -41.30 5.23 -11.20
N GLU A 2 -41.33 4.09 -10.52
CA GLU A 2 -40.81 3.97 -9.16
C GLU A 2 -39.28 3.96 -9.23
N VAL A 3 -38.66 4.96 -8.64
CA VAL A 3 -37.22 4.96 -8.38
C VAL A 3 -37.03 4.10 -7.14
N THR A 4 -36.76 2.82 -7.36
CA THR A 4 -36.27 1.95 -6.29
C THR A 4 -34.87 2.42 -5.92
N SER A 5 -34.78 3.21 -4.85
CA SER A 5 -33.53 3.44 -4.13
C SER A 5 -33.05 2.09 -3.59
N HIS A 6 -32.15 1.44 -4.34
CA HIS A 6 -31.37 0.35 -3.78
C HIS A 6 -30.47 0.96 -2.69
N GLU A 7 -30.84 0.71 -1.44
CA GLU A 7 -29.95 0.82 -0.29
C GLU A 7 -28.80 -0.18 -0.48
N GLY A 8 -27.79 0.22 -1.26
CA GLY A 8 -26.51 -0.47 -1.42
C GLY A 8 -25.71 -0.35 -0.12
N GLY A 9 -26.11 -1.14 0.87
CA GLY A 9 -25.58 -1.12 2.22
C GLY A 9 -24.12 -1.53 2.26
N ARG A 10 -23.27 -0.65 2.81
CA ARG A 10 -21.99 -0.86 3.57
C ARG A 10 -20.91 -1.87 3.09
N GLN A 11 -21.20 -2.80 2.20
CA GLN A 11 -20.40 -3.98 1.87
C GLN A 11 -19.60 -3.83 0.56
N ASP A 12 -19.98 -2.87 -0.29
CA ASP A 12 -19.46 -2.75 -1.66
C ASP A 12 -17.97 -2.42 -1.76
N ASN A 13 -17.40 -1.69 -0.81
CA ASN A 13 -16.05 -1.15 -0.95
C ASN A 13 -14.94 -2.05 -0.36
N GLN A 14 -15.29 -2.93 0.59
CA GLN A 14 -14.30 -3.80 1.25
C GLN A 14 -13.78 -4.87 0.30
N SER A 15 -14.64 -5.40 -0.58
CA SER A 15 -14.24 -6.37 -1.59
C SER A 15 -13.22 -5.78 -2.55
N ASP A 16 -13.44 -4.55 -3.01
CA ASP A 16 -12.53 -3.87 -3.92
C ASP A 16 -11.19 -3.53 -3.25
N GLN A 17 -11.23 -3.06 -2.01
CA GLN A 17 -10.03 -2.84 -1.20
C GLN A 17 -9.23 -4.15 -1.04
N ASN A 18 -9.89 -5.25 -0.67
CA ASN A 18 -9.24 -6.55 -0.52
C ASN A 18 -8.64 -7.06 -1.84
N ARG A 19 -9.34 -6.85 -2.98
CA ARG A 19 -8.84 -7.21 -4.31
C ARG A 19 -7.62 -6.38 -4.68
N MET A 20 -7.63 -5.09 -4.40
CA MET A 20 -6.48 -4.21 -4.63
C MET A 20 -5.26 -4.65 -3.80
N ILE A 21 -5.47 -4.94 -2.51
CA ILE A 21 -4.40 -5.44 -1.63
C ILE A 21 -3.82 -6.75 -2.17
N LEU A 22 -4.68 -7.72 -2.50
CA LEU A 22 -4.25 -9.01 -3.04
C LEU A 22 -3.45 -8.85 -4.34
N GLN A 23 -3.92 -8.00 -5.25
CA GLN A 23 -3.23 -7.71 -6.51
C GLN A 23 -1.87 -7.07 -6.26
N GLY A 24 -1.78 -6.08 -5.38
CA GLY A 24 -0.52 -5.43 -5.04
C GLY A 24 0.50 -6.40 -4.42
N LEU A 25 0.07 -7.28 -3.51
CA LEU A 25 0.93 -8.30 -2.91
C LEU A 25 1.46 -9.28 -3.96
N CYS A 26 0.59 -9.73 -4.87
CA CYS A 26 0.97 -10.60 -5.98
C CYS A 26 1.97 -9.91 -6.92
N LEU A 27 1.77 -8.64 -7.24
CA LEU A 27 2.68 -7.86 -8.09
C LEU A 27 4.04 -7.68 -7.42
N ALA A 28 4.08 -7.37 -6.12
CA ALA A 28 5.33 -7.28 -5.37
C ALA A 28 6.10 -8.62 -5.42
N ARG A 29 5.39 -9.75 -5.21
CA ARG A 29 6.00 -11.08 -5.32
C ARG A 29 6.52 -11.38 -6.72
N LEU A 30 5.69 -11.18 -7.74
CA LEU A 30 6.04 -11.47 -9.13
C LEU A 30 7.20 -10.59 -9.59
N GLY A 31 7.17 -9.30 -9.25
CA GLY A 31 8.26 -8.37 -9.51
C GLY A 31 9.59 -8.91 -8.99
N ASN A 32 9.65 -9.26 -7.70
CA ASN A 32 10.84 -9.82 -7.06
C ASN A 32 11.29 -11.18 -7.63
N VAL A 33 10.36 -12.02 -8.10
CA VAL A 33 10.71 -13.30 -8.77
C VAL A 33 11.27 -13.07 -10.18
N LEU A 34 10.79 -12.04 -10.88
CA LEU A 34 11.20 -11.70 -12.24
C LEU A 34 12.48 -10.86 -12.27
N THR A 35 12.80 -10.16 -11.19
CA THR A 35 14.11 -9.51 -11.01
C THR A 35 15.14 -10.60 -10.70
N SER A 36 15.84 -11.05 -11.73
CA SER A 36 16.77 -12.18 -11.69
C SER A 36 18.15 -11.85 -11.08
N GLU A 37 18.33 -10.64 -10.54
CA GLU A 37 19.62 -10.17 -10.04
C GLU A 37 19.69 -10.32 -8.51
N PRO A 38 20.72 -11.01 -7.96
CA PRO A 38 20.84 -11.26 -6.52
C PRO A 38 20.87 -10.01 -5.64
N ASP A 39 21.27 -8.87 -6.21
CA ASP A 39 21.43 -7.58 -5.52
C ASP A 39 20.47 -6.51 -6.05
N SER A 40 19.40 -6.88 -6.76
CA SER A 40 18.41 -5.90 -7.19
C SER A 40 17.62 -5.36 -5.99
N ASP A 41 17.38 -4.06 -6.01
CA ASP A 41 16.45 -3.41 -5.09
C ASP A 41 15.09 -4.15 -5.06
N PRO A 42 14.48 -4.32 -3.88
CA PRO A 42 13.22 -5.03 -3.79
C PRO A 42 12.13 -4.30 -4.57
N VAL A 43 11.27 -5.07 -5.25
CA VAL A 43 10.11 -4.48 -5.92
C VAL A 43 9.09 -4.03 -4.88
N VAL A 44 8.84 -2.72 -4.86
CA VAL A 44 7.87 -2.05 -3.97
C VAL A 44 6.64 -1.66 -4.76
N ILE A 45 5.46 -1.95 -4.22
CA ILE A 45 4.16 -1.58 -4.79
C ILE A 45 3.42 -0.69 -3.80
N THR A 46 3.07 0.51 -4.23
CA THR A 46 2.13 1.38 -3.50
C THR A 46 0.73 1.25 -4.08
N ALA A 47 -0.24 0.88 -3.25
CA ALA A 47 -1.64 0.81 -3.63
C ALA A 47 -2.46 1.81 -2.81
N ILE A 48 -3.35 2.55 -3.46
CA ILE A 48 -4.12 3.62 -2.82
C ILE A 48 -5.60 3.37 -3.05
N PHE A 49 -6.33 3.16 -1.96
CA PHE A 49 -7.78 3.03 -1.96
C PHE A 49 -8.41 4.29 -1.39
N ILE A 50 -9.46 4.79 -2.03
CA ILE A 50 -10.24 5.93 -1.54
C ILE A 50 -11.66 5.45 -1.33
N ASP A 51 -12.14 5.53 -0.09
CA ASP A 51 -13.48 5.08 0.24
C ASP A 51 -14.53 6.17 -0.04
N ARG A 52 -15.80 5.85 0.27
CA ARG A 52 -16.94 6.75 0.08
C ARG A 52 -16.95 7.92 1.06
N GLU A 53 -16.26 7.81 2.18
CA GLU A 53 -16.10 8.87 3.19
C GLU A 53 -14.88 9.77 2.89
N LEU A 54 -14.25 9.58 1.71
CA LEU A 54 -13.02 10.25 1.31
C LEU A 54 -11.82 9.93 2.22
N MET A 55 -11.88 8.79 2.91
CA MET A 55 -10.74 8.21 3.59
C MET A 55 -9.80 7.59 2.56
N VAL A 56 -8.53 7.92 2.65
CA VAL A 56 -7.47 7.32 1.85
C VAL A 56 -6.82 6.23 2.67
N HIS A 57 -6.68 5.04 2.10
CA HIS A 57 -5.87 3.95 2.62
C HIS A 57 -4.70 3.75 1.65
N GLU A 58 -3.48 4.07 2.09
CA GLU A 58 -2.24 3.90 1.34
C GLU A 58 -1.53 2.65 1.86
N TYR A 59 -1.24 1.72 0.97
CA TYR A 59 -0.57 0.46 1.28
C TYR A 59 0.80 0.43 0.59
N LEU A 60 1.87 0.31 1.37
CA LEU A 60 3.21 0.07 0.87
C LEU A 60 3.52 -1.43 0.98
N MET A 61 3.65 -2.13 -0.14
CA MET A 61 3.82 -3.58 -0.20
C MET A 61 5.19 -3.94 -0.76
N TYR A 62 5.90 -4.84 -0.09
CA TYR A 62 7.25 -5.23 -0.48
C TYR A 62 7.59 -6.63 0.04
N GLN A 63 8.63 -7.23 -0.52
CA GLN A 63 9.16 -8.49 -0.03
C GLN A 63 10.58 -8.26 0.52
N PRO A 64 10.83 -8.51 1.81
CA PRO A 64 12.18 -8.41 2.35
C PRO A 64 13.13 -9.42 1.70
N PRO A 65 14.41 -9.07 1.47
CA PRO A 65 15.41 -10.00 0.94
C PRO A 65 15.60 -11.24 1.82
N SER A 66 15.51 -11.09 3.14
CA SER A 66 15.69 -12.16 4.13
C SER A 66 14.51 -13.14 4.22
N GLU A 67 13.32 -12.74 3.77
CA GLU A 67 12.10 -13.54 3.84
C GLU A 67 11.62 -13.93 2.44
N ALA A 68 12.39 -14.80 1.78
CA ALA A 68 12.25 -15.20 0.37
C ALA A 68 10.87 -15.74 -0.07
N LYS A 69 9.86 -15.80 0.82
CA LYS A 69 8.49 -16.23 0.51
C LYS A 69 7.38 -15.32 1.06
N LYS A 70 7.67 -14.37 1.95
CA LYS A 70 6.63 -13.57 2.61
C LYS A 70 6.64 -12.14 2.10
N VAL A 71 5.51 -11.71 1.53
CA VAL A 71 5.27 -10.31 1.19
C VAL A 71 4.65 -9.62 2.41
N LEU A 72 5.15 -8.45 2.74
CA LEU A 72 4.67 -7.61 3.83
C LEU A 72 3.98 -6.38 3.26
N TYR A 73 3.12 -5.75 4.05
CA TYR A 73 2.61 -4.42 3.76
C TYR A 73 2.52 -3.54 5.01
N HIS A 74 2.62 -2.24 4.80
CA HIS A 74 2.31 -1.19 5.77
C HIS A 74 1.11 -0.39 5.29
N GLU A 75 0.23 0.03 6.20
CA GLU A 75 -0.96 0.83 5.89
C GLU A 75 -0.89 2.18 6.59
N GLU A 76 -1.09 3.25 5.83
CA GLU A 76 -1.33 4.61 6.35
C GLU A 76 -2.75 5.05 5.95
N THR A 77 -3.44 5.81 6.81
CA THR A 77 -4.80 6.28 6.57
C THR A 77 -4.90 7.79 6.73
N PHE A 78 -5.59 8.46 5.80
CA PHE A 78 -5.75 9.92 5.79
C PHE A 78 -7.22 10.33 5.59
N LYS A 79 -7.66 11.39 6.27
CA LYS A 79 -9.01 11.95 6.10
C LYS A 79 -8.99 13.11 5.12
N ARG A 80 -9.60 13.00 3.93
CA ARG A 80 -9.61 14.10 2.94
C ARG A 80 -10.77 15.07 3.08
N THR A 81 -11.56 14.98 4.14
CA THR A 81 -12.57 16.00 4.46
C THR A 81 -11.94 17.32 4.90
N GLU A 82 -10.67 17.28 5.32
CA GLU A 82 -9.91 18.46 5.70
C GLU A 82 -9.12 18.99 4.49
N PRO A 83 -9.27 20.28 4.11
CA PRO A 83 -8.60 20.83 2.93
C PRO A 83 -7.07 20.68 2.95
N MET A 84 -6.45 20.79 4.13
CA MET A 84 -5.00 20.62 4.29
C MET A 84 -4.58 19.17 4.02
N GLU A 85 -5.30 18.20 4.58
CA GLU A 85 -5.04 16.77 4.34
C GLU A 85 -5.29 16.39 2.88
N ALA A 86 -6.32 16.95 2.24
CA ALA A 86 -6.56 16.75 0.82
C ALA A 86 -5.43 17.32 -0.05
N PHE A 87 -4.94 18.52 0.28
CA PHE A 87 -3.79 19.13 -0.41
C PHE A 87 -2.52 18.30 -0.21
N ASN A 88 -2.23 17.89 1.03
CA ASN A 88 -1.09 17.04 1.37
C ASN A 88 -1.14 15.72 0.61
N PHE A 89 -2.33 15.10 0.50
CA PHE A 89 -2.51 13.89 -0.29
C PHE A 89 -2.25 14.12 -1.78
N VAL A 90 -2.76 15.20 -2.38
CA VAL A 90 -2.47 15.53 -3.80
C VAL A 90 -0.99 15.78 -4.02
N PHE A 91 -0.33 16.49 -3.10
CA PHE A 91 1.10 16.73 -3.16
C PHE A 91 1.92 15.43 -3.00
N ARG A 92 1.46 14.52 -2.15
CA ARG A 92 2.02 13.16 -2.03
C ARG A 92 1.89 12.37 -3.33
N LEU A 93 0.73 12.41 -3.98
CA LEU A 93 0.53 11.77 -5.29
C LEU A 93 1.43 12.36 -6.37
N TYR A 94 1.57 13.68 -6.38
CA TYR A 94 2.46 14.37 -7.32
C TYR A 94 3.92 13.91 -7.18
N ASN A 95 4.37 13.66 -5.95
CA ASN A 95 5.73 13.22 -5.64
C ASN A 95 5.84 11.71 -5.42
N LEU A 96 4.87 10.92 -5.90
CA LEU A 96 4.76 9.50 -5.55
C LEU A 96 6.01 8.71 -5.93
N LEU A 97 6.57 8.94 -7.11
CA LEU A 97 7.77 8.23 -7.57
C LEU A 97 8.97 8.48 -6.65
N SER A 98 9.25 9.75 -6.33
CA SER A 98 10.35 10.12 -5.43
C SER A 98 10.14 9.52 -4.03
N ARG A 99 8.90 9.53 -3.53
CA ARG A 99 8.56 8.91 -2.25
C ARG A 99 8.75 7.41 -2.26
N VAL A 100 8.34 6.71 -3.31
CA VAL A 100 8.55 5.26 -3.42
C VAL A 100 10.04 4.92 -3.43
N ILE A 101 10.86 5.74 -4.09
CA ILE A 101 12.33 5.57 -4.08
C ILE A 101 12.89 5.79 -2.66
N GLU A 102 12.45 6.84 -1.96
CA GLU A 102 12.85 7.11 -0.58
C GLU A 102 12.37 6.01 0.39
N ASP A 103 11.14 5.54 0.24
CA ASP A 103 10.55 4.48 1.05
C ASP A 103 11.31 3.18 0.83
N ASN A 104 11.68 2.87 -0.42
CA ASN A 104 12.52 1.72 -0.75
C ASN A 104 13.88 1.79 -0.03
N ALA A 105 14.54 2.95 -0.05
CA ALA A 105 15.79 3.17 0.68
C ALA A 105 15.64 3.05 2.22
N ARG A 106 14.42 3.20 2.75
CA ARG A 106 14.11 3.07 4.19
C ARG A 106 13.68 1.67 4.59
N LEU A 107 13.35 0.78 3.64
CA LEU A 107 12.96 -0.60 3.94
C LEU A 107 14.05 -1.38 4.71
N ASP A 108 15.31 -1.05 4.48
CA ASP A 108 16.44 -1.61 5.24
C ASP A 108 16.34 -1.29 6.75
N GLN A 109 15.79 -0.14 7.11
CA GLN A 109 15.64 0.30 8.51
C GLN A 109 14.42 -0.35 9.19
N TYR A 110 13.31 -0.51 8.46
CA TYR A 110 12.11 -1.19 8.97
C TYR A 110 12.31 -2.69 9.18
N SER A 111 13.14 -3.32 8.36
CA SER A 111 13.52 -4.73 8.48
C SER A 111 14.29 -4.99 9.79
N LEU A 112 15.16 -4.05 10.19
CA LEU A 112 15.97 -4.14 11.40
C LEU A 112 15.18 -3.91 12.70
N SER A 113 14.21 -2.97 12.70
CA SER A 113 13.39 -2.71 13.89
C SER A 113 12.44 -3.86 14.22
N ARG A 114 11.88 -4.55 13.22
CA ARG A 114 11.04 -5.75 13.43
C ARG A 114 11.82 -6.97 13.91
N LEU A 115 13.09 -7.12 13.54
CA LEU A 115 13.96 -8.19 14.06
C LEU A 115 14.29 -7.98 15.55
N GLY A 116 14.46 -6.73 15.99
CA GLY A 116 14.67 -6.40 17.40
C GLY A 116 13.46 -6.70 18.30
N GLU A 117 12.24 -6.64 17.78
CA GLU A 117 11.00 -6.94 18.51
C GLU A 117 10.68 -8.45 18.60
N LEU A 118 11.33 -9.29 17.79
CA LEU A 118 11.14 -10.75 17.81
C LEU A 118 12.19 -11.49 18.66
N ASP A 119 13.29 -10.83 19.01
CA ASP A 119 14.38 -11.35 19.87
C ASP A 119 14.32 -10.83 21.32
N SER A 120 13.22 -10.18 21.74
CA SER A 120 12.96 -9.74 23.13
C SER A 120 11.74 -10.41 23.75
#